data_AF-A0A3P7IKQ3-F1
#
_entry.id   AF-A0A3P7IKQ3-F1
#
_cell.length_a   1.000
_cell.length_b   1.000
_cell.length_c   1.000
_cell.angle_alpha   90.00
_cell.angle_beta   90.00
_cell.angle_gamma   90.00
#
_symmetry.space_group_name_H-M   'P 1'
#
loop_
_entity.id
_entity.type
_entity.pdbx_description
1 polymer ?
#
loop_
_entity_poly.entity_id
_entity_poly.type
_entity_poly.pdbx_seq_one_letter_code
_entity_poly.pdbx_strand_id
1 'polypeptide(L)'
;MFLFEVFCCFALVGAYKILVFSPVISRSHMISNGRIADELAVAGHDVVGLAPQKINLCGNGIAHVLGIRSHFWVSSCPISDHMAWVLGMPQPSSYIPSLIGTDSNHRMSYFERVQNIYYTFLYIYFSELGVFRRKYGADFPNLAEIASNSDMIFVATDEFIEIPRPTLPNVVHIGGIGVIHSSLLQPFAHELEKGAKGVVYFSLGTLVNTTSLPPTAMTTVMNAVKQTPDYHFILVADKYDKFTRMLADSVSNVYICSWAPQPAILSKFEDITLLLKLP
;
A
#
# COMPACT_ATOMS: atom_id res chain seq x y z
N MET A 1 27.33 -57.48 7.68
CA MET A 1 27.44 -56.74 6.40
C MET A 1 26.04 -56.53 5.80
N PHE A 2 25.11 -55.99 6.59
CA PHE A 2 23.72 -55.66 6.15
C PHE A 2 23.20 -54.38 6.83
N LEU A 3 23.85 -53.93 7.91
CA LEU A 3 23.56 -52.69 8.62
C LEU A 3 24.28 -51.46 8.07
N PHE A 4 25.22 -51.63 7.12
CA PHE A 4 25.99 -50.52 6.53
C PHE A 4 25.35 -49.97 5.25
N GLU A 5 24.50 -50.74 4.56
CA GLU A 5 23.80 -50.28 3.35
C GLU A 5 22.52 -49.49 3.64
N VAL A 6 21.92 -49.66 4.83
CA VAL A 6 20.73 -48.86 5.23
C VAL A 6 21.09 -47.38 5.42
N PHE A 7 22.36 -47.06 5.69
CA PHE A 7 22.81 -45.68 5.87
C PHE A 7 23.06 -44.92 4.57
N CYS A 8 23.22 -45.61 3.43
CA CYS A 8 23.46 -45.00 2.12
C CYS A 8 22.18 -44.59 1.37
N CYS A 9 20.99 -44.92 1.87
CA CYS A 9 19.71 -44.45 1.31
C CYS A 9 19.22 -43.13 1.93
N PHE A 10 19.94 -42.55 2.89
CA PHE A 10 19.79 -41.12 3.21
C PHE A 10 20.48 -40.33 2.10
N ALA A 11 19.86 -40.29 0.92
CA ALA A 11 20.07 -39.14 0.04
C ALA A 11 19.95 -37.89 0.92
N LEU A 12 20.95 -37.01 0.86
CA LEU A 12 20.90 -35.70 1.49
C LEU A 12 19.73 -34.93 0.86
N VAL A 13 18.51 -35.19 1.30
CA VAL A 13 17.32 -34.43 0.93
C VAL A 13 17.46 -33.11 1.66
N GLY A 14 18.03 -32.13 0.99
CA GLY A 14 18.14 -30.76 1.49
C GLY A 14 16.75 -30.15 1.58
N ALA A 15 16.15 -30.15 2.77
CA ALA A 15 14.96 -29.35 3.04
C ALA A 15 15.38 -27.88 3.15
N TYR A 16 15.09 -27.08 2.12
CA TYR A 16 15.32 -25.64 2.15
C TYR A 16 14.14 -24.92 2.80
N LYS A 17 14.43 -23.78 3.44
CA LYS A 17 13.41 -22.83 3.88
C LYS A 17 13.17 -21.85 2.74
N ILE A 18 12.00 -21.93 2.11
CA ILE A 18 11.68 -21.17 0.91
C ILE A 18 10.55 -20.19 1.19
N LEU A 19 10.80 -18.91 0.92
CA LEU A 19 9.81 -17.84 1.03
C LEU A 19 9.19 -17.58 -0.34
N VAL A 20 7.91 -17.88 -0.51
CA VAL A 20 7.15 -17.54 -1.72
C VAL A 20 6.52 -16.17 -1.52
N PHE A 21 7.13 -15.15 -2.10
CA PHE A 21 6.68 -13.76 -1.98
C PHE A 21 5.68 -13.36 -3.07
N SER A 22 4.54 -12.81 -2.69
CA SER A 22 3.53 -12.28 -3.61
C SER A 22 3.21 -10.83 -3.26
N PRO A 23 3.86 -9.84 -3.92
CA PRO A 23 3.71 -8.43 -3.55
C PRO A 23 2.31 -7.87 -3.85
N VAL A 24 1.58 -8.46 -4.81
CA VAL A 24 0.26 -8.01 -5.23
C VAL A 24 -0.71 -9.18 -5.16
N ILE A 25 -1.81 -9.01 -4.44
CA ILE A 25 -2.90 -10.00 -4.35
C ILE A 25 -3.71 -9.95 -5.66
N SER A 26 -3.10 -10.36 -6.76
CA SER A 26 -3.85 -10.75 -7.95
C SER A 26 -4.18 -12.24 -7.85
N ARG A 27 -5.40 -12.61 -8.25
CA ARG A 27 -5.85 -14.00 -8.28
C ARG A 27 -4.89 -14.90 -9.08
N SER A 28 -4.34 -14.41 -10.19
CA SER A 28 -3.42 -15.18 -11.02
C SER A 28 -2.07 -15.40 -10.34
N HIS A 29 -1.51 -14.37 -9.69
CA HIS A 29 -0.25 -14.49 -8.96
C HIS A 29 -0.36 -15.46 -7.78
N MET A 30 -1.46 -15.44 -7.04
CA MET A 30 -1.64 -16.35 -5.91
C MET A 30 -1.90 -17.79 -6.33
N ILE A 31 -2.62 -18.04 -7.43
CA ILE A 31 -2.78 -19.40 -7.99
C ILE A 31 -1.43 -19.93 -8.50
N SER A 32 -0.66 -19.10 -9.22
CA SER A 32 0.66 -19.48 -9.72
C SER A 32 1.63 -19.77 -8.58
N ASN A 33 1.72 -18.85 -7.62
CA ASN A 33 2.60 -18.98 -6.46
C ASN A 33 2.18 -20.12 -5.54
N GLY A 34 0.87 -20.38 -5.40
CA GLY A 34 0.33 -21.52 -4.66
C GLY A 34 0.77 -22.84 -5.27
N ARG A 35 0.63 -23.01 -6.59
CA ARG A 35 1.12 -24.22 -7.28
C ARG A 35 2.63 -24.44 -7.10
N ILE A 36 3.41 -23.38 -7.20
CA ILE A 36 4.85 -23.45 -6.97
C ILE A 36 5.15 -23.85 -5.51
N ALA A 37 4.43 -23.26 -4.55
CA ALA A 37 4.57 -23.60 -3.14
C ALA A 37 4.21 -25.06 -2.86
N ASP A 38 3.13 -25.57 -3.47
CA ASP A 38 2.69 -26.97 -3.34
C ASP A 38 3.77 -27.94 -3.84
N GLU A 39 4.32 -27.71 -5.04
CA GLU A 39 5.38 -28.56 -5.60
C GLU A 39 6.65 -28.52 -4.73
N LEU A 40 7.01 -27.35 -4.19
CA LEU A 40 8.16 -27.20 -3.29
C LEU A 40 7.92 -27.91 -1.94
N ALA A 41 6.70 -27.84 -1.41
CA ALA A 41 6.32 -28.55 -0.19
C ALA A 41 6.32 -30.07 -0.40
N VAL A 42 5.79 -30.55 -1.54
CA VAL A 42 5.82 -31.96 -1.94
C VAL A 42 7.26 -32.46 -2.11
N ALA A 43 8.15 -31.61 -2.61
CA ALA A 43 9.59 -31.89 -2.70
C ALA A 43 10.30 -31.93 -1.33
N GLY A 44 9.60 -31.69 -0.21
CA GLY A 44 10.12 -31.78 1.15
C GLY A 44 10.75 -30.47 1.67
N HIS A 45 10.44 -29.32 1.06
CA HIS A 45 10.90 -28.01 1.55
C HIS A 45 9.92 -27.40 2.56
N ASP A 46 10.45 -26.57 3.46
CA ASP A 46 9.66 -25.75 4.39
C ASP A 46 9.29 -24.45 3.68
N VAL A 47 8.03 -24.35 3.22
CA VAL A 47 7.58 -23.27 2.35
C VAL A 47 6.66 -22.32 3.11
N VAL A 48 7.03 -21.04 3.16
CA VAL A 48 6.22 -19.98 3.74
C VAL A 48 5.75 -19.04 2.63
N GLY A 49 4.44 -18.89 2.49
CA GLY A 49 3.84 -17.88 1.61
C GLY A 49 3.78 -16.52 2.30
N LEU A 50 4.41 -15.50 1.73
CA LEU A 50 4.32 -14.12 2.20
C LEU A 50 3.56 -13.27 1.18
N ALA A 51 2.32 -12.96 1.51
CA ALA A 51 1.52 -11.95 0.82
C ALA A 51 1.37 -10.74 1.77
N PRO A 52 2.32 -9.78 1.73
CA PRO A 52 2.41 -8.75 2.76
C PRO A 52 1.22 -7.80 2.68
N GLN A 53 0.91 -7.28 1.48
CA GLN A 53 -0.02 -6.18 1.32
C GLN A 53 -1.47 -6.67 1.34
N LYS A 54 -2.19 -6.39 2.44
CA LYS A 54 -3.60 -6.75 2.62
C LYS A 54 -4.46 -5.49 2.64
N ILE A 55 -4.94 -5.07 1.47
CA ILE A 55 -5.93 -3.98 1.35
C ILE A 55 -7.31 -4.48 1.86
N ASN A 56 -7.56 -5.77 1.72
CA ASN A 56 -8.75 -6.44 2.22
C ASN A 56 -8.45 -7.89 2.66
N LEU A 57 -9.46 -8.60 3.17
CA LEU A 57 -9.29 -9.97 3.70
C LEU A 57 -9.34 -11.06 2.63
N CYS A 58 -9.50 -10.71 1.34
CA CYS A 58 -9.56 -11.70 0.28
C CYS A 58 -8.28 -12.54 0.18
N GLY A 59 -7.12 -11.94 0.45
CA GLY A 59 -5.85 -12.64 0.52
C GLY A 59 -5.86 -13.74 1.59
N ASN A 60 -6.35 -13.43 2.79
CA ASN A 60 -6.47 -14.40 3.89
C ASN A 60 -7.42 -15.54 3.51
N GLY A 61 -8.56 -15.24 2.90
CA GLY A 61 -9.51 -16.25 2.45
C GLY A 61 -8.92 -17.21 1.42
N ILE A 62 -8.18 -16.70 0.42
CA ILE A 62 -7.56 -17.57 -0.59
C ILE A 62 -6.38 -18.35 0.02
N ALA A 63 -5.58 -17.75 0.89
CA ALA A 63 -4.52 -18.46 1.60
C ALA A 63 -5.08 -19.64 2.40
N HIS A 64 -6.21 -19.46 3.08
CA HIS A 64 -6.90 -20.53 3.80
C HIS A 64 -7.36 -21.66 2.87
N VAL A 65 -7.93 -21.35 1.71
CA VAL A 65 -8.31 -22.36 0.69
C VAL A 65 -7.11 -23.18 0.23
N LEU A 66 -5.94 -22.56 0.13
CA LEU A 66 -4.69 -23.21 -0.29
C LEU A 66 -3.97 -23.93 0.86
N GLY A 67 -4.52 -23.94 2.09
CA GLY A 67 -3.86 -24.52 3.25
C GLY A 67 -2.63 -23.73 3.74
N ILE A 68 -2.45 -22.49 3.29
CA ILE A 68 -1.32 -21.63 3.64
C ILE A 68 -1.69 -20.79 4.87
N ARG A 69 -0.92 -20.93 5.96
CA ARG A 69 -1.08 -20.10 7.15
C ARG A 69 -0.54 -18.69 6.92
N SER A 70 -1.37 -17.68 7.17
CA SER A 70 -0.98 -16.27 7.10
C SER A 70 -0.35 -15.83 8.42
N HIS A 71 0.98 -15.86 8.52
CA HIS A 71 1.71 -15.44 9.73
C HIS A 71 1.74 -13.92 9.92
N PHE A 72 1.83 -13.18 8.82
CA PHE A 72 2.02 -11.72 8.84
C PHE A 72 0.84 -10.99 8.22
N TRP A 73 0.52 -9.81 8.76
CA TRP A 73 -0.35 -8.82 8.12
C TRP A 73 0.46 -7.54 7.90
N VAL A 74 0.68 -7.11 6.65
CA VAL A 74 1.29 -5.80 6.37
C VAL A 74 0.23 -4.82 5.85
N SER A 75 0.00 -3.76 6.60
CA SER A 75 -0.85 -2.63 6.20
C SER A 75 -0.01 -1.56 5.53
N SER A 76 -0.41 -1.11 4.35
CA SER A 76 0.21 0.05 3.68
C SER A 76 -0.31 1.40 4.19
N CYS A 77 -1.37 1.38 4.99
CA CYS A 77 -2.05 2.57 5.52
C CYS A 77 -2.02 2.52 7.06
N PRO A 78 -2.39 3.63 7.74
CA PRO A 78 -2.62 3.62 9.17
C PRO A 78 -3.61 2.53 9.59
N ILE A 79 -3.60 2.19 10.89
CA ILE A 79 -4.54 1.21 11.44
C ILE A 79 -5.97 1.67 11.20
N SER A 80 -6.69 0.96 10.33
CA SER A 80 -8.07 1.26 9.98
C SER A 80 -9.06 0.64 10.96
N ASP A 81 -10.29 1.14 11.01
CA ASP A 81 -11.30 0.64 11.97
C ASP A 81 -11.67 -0.82 11.71
N HIS A 82 -11.72 -1.24 10.45
CA HIS A 82 -11.93 -2.64 10.07
C HIS A 82 -10.76 -3.52 10.56
N MET A 83 -9.52 -3.07 10.40
CA MET A 83 -8.35 -3.80 10.90
C MET A 83 -8.35 -3.90 12.44
N ALA A 84 -8.61 -2.79 13.13
CA ALA A 84 -8.76 -2.77 14.58
C ALA A 84 -9.86 -3.73 15.06
N TRP A 85 -11.01 -3.72 14.40
CA TRP A 85 -12.11 -4.62 14.70
C TRP A 85 -11.74 -6.09 14.54
N VAL A 86 -11.15 -6.47 13.39
CA VAL A 86 -10.73 -7.85 13.11
C VAL A 86 -9.71 -8.36 14.12
N LEU A 87 -8.79 -7.49 14.56
CA LEU A 87 -7.74 -7.82 15.51
C LEU A 87 -8.17 -7.70 16.98
N GLY A 88 -9.39 -7.24 17.26
CA GLY A 88 -9.88 -7.01 18.62
C GLY A 88 -9.20 -5.84 19.34
N MET A 89 -8.65 -4.88 18.59
CA MET A 89 -8.00 -3.70 19.17
C MET A 89 -9.03 -2.68 19.67
N PRO A 90 -8.82 -2.05 20.84
CA PRO A 90 -9.71 -0.99 21.30
C PRO A 90 -9.67 0.23 20.35
N GLN A 91 -10.82 0.57 19.77
CA GLN A 91 -10.97 1.71 18.86
C GLN A 91 -12.07 2.66 19.38
N PRO A 92 -11.78 3.55 20.36
CA PRO A 92 -12.80 4.48 20.86
C PRO A 92 -13.15 5.54 19.81
N SER A 93 -14.32 5.41 19.19
CA SER A 93 -14.84 6.35 18.18
C SER A 93 -15.09 7.78 18.68
N SER A 94 -14.87 8.06 19.98
CA SER A 94 -15.01 9.41 20.55
C SER A 94 -13.85 10.35 20.21
N TYR A 95 -12.66 9.81 19.91
CA TYR A 95 -11.47 10.58 19.54
C TYR A 95 -10.64 9.94 18.42
N ILE A 96 -10.86 8.66 18.09
CA ILE A 96 -10.26 8.04 16.91
C ILE A 96 -11.20 8.20 15.73
N PRO A 97 -10.86 9.01 14.71
CA PRO A 97 -11.66 9.16 13.52
C PRO A 97 -11.58 7.90 12.65
N SER A 98 -12.70 7.61 12.00
CA SER A 98 -12.86 6.58 11.00
C SER A 98 -12.01 6.93 9.79
N LEU A 99 -11.31 5.94 9.23
CA LEU A 99 -10.51 6.15 8.02
C LEU A 99 -11.40 6.49 6.81
N ILE A 100 -12.69 6.17 6.88
CA ILE A 100 -13.66 6.43 5.81
C ILE A 100 -14.73 7.40 6.29
N GLY A 101 -15.06 8.37 5.43
CA GLY A 101 -16.28 9.17 5.54
C GLY A 101 -16.20 10.37 6.49
N THR A 102 -15.10 10.55 7.22
CA THR A 102 -14.90 11.72 8.08
C THR A 102 -13.58 12.41 7.79
N ASP A 103 -13.61 13.72 7.53
CA ASP A 103 -12.42 14.58 7.51
C ASP A 103 -12.11 15.15 8.91
N SER A 104 -12.41 14.36 9.94
CA SER A 104 -12.27 14.77 11.33
C SER A 104 -10.88 14.43 11.86
N ASN A 105 -10.32 15.35 12.66
CA ASN A 105 -9.09 15.09 13.41
C ASN A 105 -9.42 14.45 14.77
N HIS A 106 -8.41 14.26 15.63
CA HIS A 106 -8.58 13.71 16.98
C HIS A 106 -9.43 14.58 17.93
N ARG A 107 -9.83 15.79 17.50
CA ARG A 107 -10.71 16.72 18.22
C ARG A 107 -12.02 16.88 17.49
N MET A 108 -12.95 15.98 17.78
CA MET A 108 -14.31 16.01 17.23
C MET A 108 -15.29 16.73 18.16
N SER A 109 -16.16 17.55 17.57
CA SER A 109 -17.40 18.02 18.16
C SER A 109 -18.38 16.89 18.40
N TYR A 110 -19.48 17.16 19.10
CA TYR A 110 -20.50 16.15 19.38
C TYR A 110 -21.07 15.51 18.10
N PHE A 111 -21.42 16.32 17.10
CA PHE A 111 -22.00 15.83 15.86
C PHE A 111 -21.00 15.04 15.02
N GLU A 112 -19.74 15.50 14.95
CA GLU A 112 -18.67 14.76 14.29
C GLU A 112 -18.44 13.39 14.96
N ARG A 113 -18.54 13.28 16.29
CA ARG A 113 -18.47 11.99 16.98
C ARG A 113 -19.62 11.06 16.60
N VAL A 114 -20.84 11.58 16.49
CA VAL A 114 -22.00 10.78 16.07
C VAL A 114 -21.82 10.27 14.64
N GLN A 115 -21.37 11.15 13.73
CA GLN A 115 -21.03 10.77 12.35
C GLN A 115 -19.90 9.74 12.32
N ASN A 116 -18.86 9.96 13.12
CA ASN A 116 -17.73 9.06 13.22
C ASN A 116 -18.14 7.65 13.64
N ILE A 117 -18.97 7.53 14.69
CA ILE A 117 -19.55 6.25 15.12
C ILE A 117 -20.28 5.56 13.97
N TYR A 118 -21.12 6.31 13.24
CA TYR A 118 -21.85 5.77 12.09
C TYR A 118 -20.90 5.22 11.01
N TYR A 119 -19.85 5.96 10.64
CA TYR A 119 -18.89 5.52 9.64
C TYR A 119 -18.01 4.34 10.10
N THR A 120 -17.57 4.33 11.37
CA THR A 120 -16.87 3.18 11.97
C THR A 120 -17.70 1.90 11.78
N PHE A 121 -19.00 1.94 12.09
CA PHE A 121 -19.87 0.78 11.89
C PHE A 121 -19.98 0.40 10.41
N LEU A 122 -20.26 1.34 9.51
CA LEU A 122 -20.35 1.05 8.08
C LEU A 122 -19.11 0.34 7.54
N TYR A 123 -17.92 0.77 7.96
CA TYR A 123 -16.68 0.19 7.49
C TYR A 123 -16.45 -1.23 8.01
N ILE A 124 -16.84 -1.52 9.27
CA ILE A 124 -16.80 -2.87 9.85
C ILE A 124 -17.73 -3.84 9.13
N TYR A 125 -18.89 -3.39 8.66
CA TYR A 125 -19.86 -4.25 7.96
C TYR A 125 -19.44 -4.60 6.52
N PHE A 126 -18.41 -3.96 5.97
CA PHE A 126 -17.90 -4.29 4.65
C PHE A 126 -17.11 -5.60 4.69
N SER A 127 -17.74 -6.70 4.26
CA SER A 127 -17.14 -8.04 4.30
C SER A 127 -17.29 -8.77 2.96
N GLU A 128 -16.19 -9.37 2.47
CA GLU A 128 -16.22 -10.20 1.27
C GLU A 128 -16.64 -11.65 1.52
N LEU A 129 -17.03 -12.00 2.75
CA LEU A 129 -17.37 -13.37 3.14
C LEU A 129 -18.44 -14.00 2.22
N GLY A 130 -19.41 -13.20 1.75
CA GLY A 130 -20.44 -13.66 0.82
C GLY A 130 -19.87 -14.17 -0.51
N VAL A 131 -18.76 -13.61 -1.00
CA VAL A 131 -18.09 -14.08 -2.22
C VAL A 131 -17.46 -15.45 -2.00
N PHE A 132 -16.80 -15.64 -0.86
CA PHE A 132 -16.15 -16.91 -0.52
C PHE A 132 -17.17 -18.01 -0.25
N ARG A 133 -18.24 -17.72 0.50
CA ARG A 133 -19.30 -18.70 0.76
C ARG A 133 -20.02 -19.15 -0.51
N ARG A 134 -20.26 -18.23 -1.46
CA ARG A 134 -20.84 -18.60 -2.77
C ARG A 134 -19.94 -19.52 -3.59
N LYS A 135 -18.62 -19.43 -3.44
CA LYS A 135 -17.66 -20.15 -4.28
C LYS A 135 -17.15 -21.44 -3.65
N TYR A 136 -16.92 -21.45 -2.35
CA TYR A 136 -16.27 -22.54 -1.60
C TYR A 136 -17.22 -23.27 -0.65
N GLY A 137 -18.48 -22.82 -0.53
CA GLY A 137 -19.51 -23.45 0.30
C GLY A 137 -19.98 -22.57 1.45
N ALA A 138 -21.21 -22.78 1.90
CA ALA A 138 -21.84 -21.97 2.95
C ALA A 138 -21.05 -22.00 4.28
N ASP A 139 -20.35 -23.11 4.53
CA ASP A 139 -19.57 -23.37 5.75
C ASP A 139 -18.17 -22.72 5.73
N PHE A 140 -17.84 -21.94 4.69
CA PHE A 140 -16.55 -21.25 4.64
C PHE A 140 -16.38 -20.33 5.86
N PRO A 141 -15.23 -20.42 6.58
CA PRO A 141 -15.01 -19.70 7.83
C PRO A 141 -15.00 -18.18 7.62
N ASN A 142 -15.21 -17.44 8.72
CA ASN A 142 -15.19 -15.98 8.63
C ASN A 142 -13.79 -15.49 8.26
N LEU A 143 -13.70 -14.61 7.26
CA LEU A 143 -12.43 -14.03 6.84
C LEU A 143 -11.73 -13.27 7.97
N ALA A 144 -12.49 -12.65 8.87
CA ALA A 144 -11.96 -11.97 10.05
C ALA A 144 -11.27 -12.95 11.01
N GLU A 145 -11.85 -14.13 11.24
CA GLU A 145 -11.25 -15.17 12.10
C GLU A 145 -9.96 -15.73 11.48
N ILE A 146 -9.94 -15.91 10.15
CA ILE A 146 -8.72 -16.33 9.44
C ILE A 146 -7.64 -15.25 9.60
N ALA A 147 -8.02 -13.98 9.48
CA ALA A 147 -7.08 -12.86 9.52
C ALA A 147 -6.59 -12.50 10.92
N SER A 148 -7.42 -12.66 11.95
CA SER A 148 -7.07 -12.40 13.35
C SER A 148 -6.00 -13.37 13.88
N ASN A 149 -5.86 -14.55 13.28
CA ASN A 149 -4.81 -15.53 13.57
C ASN A 149 -3.40 -15.15 13.05
N SER A 150 -3.17 -13.89 12.69
CA SER A 150 -1.84 -13.39 12.29
C SER A 150 -0.95 -13.19 13.52
N ASP A 151 0.27 -13.72 13.50
CA ASP A 151 1.21 -13.68 14.63
C ASP A 151 1.80 -12.27 14.81
N MET A 152 2.12 -11.59 13.70
CA MET A 152 2.68 -10.24 13.70
C MET A 152 1.99 -9.34 12.66
N ILE A 153 1.82 -8.08 13.04
CA ILE A 153 1.16 -7.05 12.25
C ILE A 153 2.15 -5.92 12.01
N PHE A 154 2.38 -5.59 10.75
CA PHE A 154 3.26 -4.51 10.33
C PHE A 154 2.43 -3.36 9.76
N VAL A 155 2.65 -2.14 10.24
CA VAL A 155 1.95 -0.95 9.75
C VAL A 155 2.97 -0.01 9.11
N ALA A 156 2.79 0.31 7.84
CA ALA A 156 3.73 1.11 7.04
C ALA A 156 3.64 2.62 7.32
N THR A 157 3.54 2.98 8.59
CA THR A 157 3.42 4.33 9.12
C THR A 157 4.32 4.46 10.35
N ASP A 158 4.70 5.70 10.65
CA ASP A 158 5.39 6.00 11.91
C ASP A 158 4.36 6.23 13.02
N GLU A 159 4.58 5.62 14.18
CA GLU A 159 3.68 5.70 15.34
C GLU A 159 3.44 7.16 15.78
N PHE A 160 4.44 8.04 15.67
CA PHE A 160 4.35 9.43 16.11
C PHE A 160 3.51 10.32 15.18
N ILE A 161 3.28 9.88 13.95
CA ILE A 161 2.45 10.59 12.97
C ILE A 161 0.98 10.15 13.10
N GLU A 162 0.72 8.98 13.69
CA GLU A 162 -0.64 8.49 13.90
C GLU A 162 -1.33 9.12 15.11
N ILE A 163 -2.67 9.07 15.08
CA ILE A 163 -3.48 9.46 16.23
C ILE A 163 -3.23 8.45 17.36
N PRO A 164 -2.82 8.90 18.55
CA PRO A 164 -2.52 8.01 19.68
C PRO A 164 -3.69 7.11 19.99
N ARG A 165 -3.44 5.80 20.04
CA ARG A 165 -4.46 4.79 20.32
C ARG A 165 -3.89 3.59 21.06
N PRO A 166 -4.72 2.83 21.78
CA PRO A 166 -4.32 1.52 22.28
C PRO A 166 -3.99 0.58 21.11
N THR A 167 -2.86 -0.12 21.20
CA THR A 167 -2.41 -1.10 20.20
C THR A 167 -2.07 -2.43 20.87
N LEU A 168 -1.78 -3.46 20.07
CA LEU A 168 -1.37 -4.77 20.55
C LEU A 168 0.16 -4.91 20.56
N PRO A 169 0.75 -5.72 21.45
CA PRO A 169 2.20 -5.95 21.49
C PRO A 169 2.79 -6.53 20.20
N ASN A 170 1.97 -7.18 19.37
CA ASN A 170 2.38 -7.77 18.10
C ASN A 170 2.17 -6.85 16.90
N VAL A 171 1.80 -5.59 17.12
CA VAL A 171 1.75 -4.54 16.10
C VAL A 171 3.07 -3.77 16.10
N VAL A 172 3.73 -3.73 14.95
CA VAL A 172 5.02 -3.09 14.74
C VAL A 172 4.91 -2.07 13.63
N HIS A 173 5.20 -0.82 13.96
CA HIS A 173 5.29 0.26 12.99
C HIS A 173 6.61 0.14 12.21
N ILE A 174 6.49 0.07 10.88
CA ILE A 174 7.61 -0.01 9.93
C ILE A 174 7.58 1.18 8.94
N GLY A 175 7.08 2.32 9.41
CA GLY A 175 7.14 3.58 8.67
C GLY A 175 8.55 3.88 8.16
N GLY A 176 8.66 4.33 6.92
CA GLY A 176 9.95 4.66 6.30
C GLY A 176 10.76 3.45 5.81
N ILE A 177 10.28 2.21 5.98
CA ILE A 177 10.94 1.05 5.38
C ILE A 177 10.97 1.19 3.85
N GLY A 178 12.12 0.97 3.25
CA GLY A 178 12.30 1.12 1.79
C GLY A 178 12.45 2.56 1.30
N VAL A 179 12.57 3.56 2.20
CA VAL A 179 13.07 4.90 1.82
C VAL A 179 14.55 4.77 1.45
N ILE A 180 14.80 4.57 0.16
CA ILE A 180 16.14 4.55 -0.39
C ILE A 180 16.57 6.00 -0.62
N HIS A 181 17.60 6.43 0.11
CA HIS A 181 18.27 7.70 -0.16
C HIS A 181 19.10 7.54 -1.44
N SER A 182 18.46 7.80 -2.58
CA SER A 182 19.15 7.87 -3.86
C SER A 182 19.73 9.26 -4.09
N SER A 183 20.92 9.31 -4.68
CA SER A 183 21.50 10.55 -5.14
C SER A 183 20.59 11.18 -6.19
N LEU A 184 20.42 12.51 -6.11
CA LEU A 184 19.68 13.24 -7.13
C LEU A 184 20.44 13.17 -8.46
N LEU A 185 19.82 12.54 -9.46
CA LEU A 185 20.40 12.38 -10.78
C LEU A 185 20.03 13.55 -11.69
N GLN A 186 20.86 13.82 -12.69
CA GLN A 186 20.47 14.66 -13.81
C GLN A 186 19.33 13.97 -14.60
N PRO A 187 18.36 14.74 -15.15
CA PRO A 187 18.32 16.20 -15.24
C PRO A 187 17.72 16.91 -14.01
N PHE A 188 17.20 16.17 -13.02
CA PHE A 188 16.41 16.74 -11.92
C PHE A 188 17.20 17.72 -11.03
N ALA A 189 18.50 17.50 -10.85
CA ALA A 189 19.34 18.46 -10.14
C ALA A 189 19.33 19.85 -10.81
N HIS A 190 19.42 19.91 -12.14
CA HIS A 190 19.33 21.17 -12.86
C HIS A 190 17.91 21.77 -12.84
N GLU A 191 16.88 20.93 -12.93
CA GLU A 191 15.49 21.42 -12.87
C GLU A 191 15.13 22.01 -11.50
N LEU A 192 15.70 21.50 -10.40
CA LEU A 192 15.48 22.04 -9.07
C LEU A 192 16.04 23.47 -8.87
N GLU A 193 16.96 23.92 -9.73
CA GLU A 193 17.60 25.24 -9.65
C GLU A 193 16.85 26.34 -10.44
N LYS A 194 15.85 25.99 -11.26
CA LYS A 194 15.23 26.92 -12.22
C LYS A 194 14.14 27.82 -11.65
N GLY A 195 13.60 27.51 -10.47
CA GLY A 195 12.49 28.26 -9.87
C GLY A 195 12.98 29.45 -9.04
N ALA A 196 12.57 30.67 -9.40
CA ALA A 196 12.96 31.88 -8.67
C ALA A 196 12.39 31.93 -7.24
N LYS A 197 11.14 31.48 -7.05
CA LYS A 197 10.50 31.34 -5.74
C LYS A 197 10.54 29.92 -5.18
N GLY A 198 10.90 28.94 -6.00
CA GLY A 198 10.96 27.53 -5.63
C GLY A 198 10.44 26.62 -6.74
N VAL A 199 10.44 25.32 -6.44
CA VAL A 199 10.05 24.28 -7.39
C VAL A 199 8.84 23.52 -6.89
N VAL A 200 7.93 23.18 -7.79
CA VAL A 200 6.74 22.38 -7.48
C VAL A 200 6.88 21.02 -8.14
N TYR A 201 6.94 19.96 -7.34
CA TYR A 201 6.88 18.58 -7.82
C TYR A 201 5.42 18.12 -7.87
N PHE A 202 4.94 17.73 -9.05
CA PHE A 202 3.58 17.27 -9.28
C PHE A 202 3.58 15.84 -9.84
N SER A 203 2.90 14.93 -9.13
CA SER A 203 2.68 13.55 -9.56
C SER A 203 1.34 13.04 -9.05
N LEU A 204 0.60 12.31 -9.90
CA LEU A 204 -0.64 11.63 -9.52
C LEU A 204 -0.42 10.18 -9.07
N GLY A 205 0.85 9.78 -8.91
CA GLY A 205 1.23 8.41 -8.60
C GLY A 205 1.05 7.46 -9.79
N THR A 206 1.19 6.17 -9.53
CA THR A 206 1.14 5.13 -10.58
C THR A 206 -0.26 4.55 -10.82
N LEU A 207 -1.23 4.83 -9.93
CA LEU A 207 -2.59 4.32 -10.04
C LEU A 207 -3.46 5.12 -11.01
N VAL A 208 -3.13 6.39 -11.21
CA VAL A 208 -3.86 7.29 -12.12
C VAL A 208 -3.11 7.37 -13.44
N ASN A 209 -3.73 6.86 -14.52
CA ASN A 209 -3.19 7.00 -15.86
C ASN A 209 -3.61 8.34 -16.45
N THR A 210 -2.65 9.23 -16.72
CA THR A 210 -2.92 10.58 -17.22
C THR A 210 -3.52 10.58 -18.62
N THR A 211 -3.26 9.54 -19.42
CA THR A 211 -3.87 9.35 -20.76
C THR A 211 -5.38 9.08 -20.68
N SER A 212 -5.85 8.55 -19.56
CA SER A 212 -7.27 8.24 -19.33
C SER A 212 -8.04 9.39 -18.68
N LEU A 213 -7.35 10.46 -18.27
CA LEU A 213 -8.01 11.61 -17.67
C LEU A 213 -8.79 12.41 -18.72
N PRO A 214 -9.91 13.05 -18.33
CA PRO A 214 -10.55 14.04 -19.17
C PRO A 214 -9.55 15.13 -19.59
N PRO A 215 -9.55 15.59 -20.85
CA PRO A 215 -8.61 16.61 -21.33
C PRO A 215 -8.61 17.90 -20.49
N THR A 216 -9.75 18.19 -19.85
CA THR A 216 -9.91 19.33 -18.94
C THR A 216 -8.98 19.27 -17.73
N ALA A 217 -8.69 18.08 -17.19
CA ALA A 217 -7.90 17.92 -15.98
C ALA A 217 -6.46 18.45 -16.16
N MET A 218 -5.74 17.92 -17.14
CA MET A 218 -4.36 18.34 -17.41
C MET A 218 -4.28 19.74 -18.04
N THR A 219 -5.33 20.17 -18.75
CA THR A 219 -5.44 21.57 -19.20
C THR A 219 -5.49 22.53 -18.02
N THR A 220 -6.29 22.22 -16.99
CA THR A 220 -6.36 23.05 -15.77
C THR A 220 -5.03 23.07 -15.02
N VAL A 221 -4.36 21.93 -14.90
CA VAL A 221 -3.01 21.86 -14.30
C VAL A 221 -2.05 22.77 -15.06
N MET A 222 -2.00 22.67 -16.40
CA MET A 222 -1.11 23.51 -17.22
C MET A 222 -1.46 25.00 -17.16
N ASN A 223 -2.74 25.36 -17.06
CA ASN A 223 -3.15 26.74 -16.85
C ASN A 223 -2.69 27.29 -15.50
N ALA A 224 -2.72 26.49 -14.43
CA ALA A 224 -2.21 26.88 -13.12
C ALA A 224 -0.68 27.10 -13.16
N VAL A 225 0.05 26.23 -13.88
CA VAL A 225 1.49 26.40 -14.11
C VAL A 225 1.79 27.73 -14.81
N LYS A 226 1.04 28.06 -15.88
CA LYS A 226 1.19 29.33 -16.61
C LYS A 226 0.95 30.56 -15.74
N GLN A 227 0.04 30.48 -14.76
CA GLN A 227 -0.28 31.58 -13.85
C GLN A 227 0.78 31.81 -12.77
N THR A 228 1.75 30.89 -12.63
CA THR A 228 2.78 30.93 -11.58
C THR A 228 4.20 30.91 -12.17
N PRO A 229 4.56 31.89 -13.01
CA PRO A 229 5.84 31.91 -13.73
C PRO A 229 7.07 31.99 -12.82
N ASP A 230 6.92 32.46 -11.58
CA ASP A 230 8.00 32.53 -10.59
C ASP A 230 8.39 31.16 -10.02
N TYR A 231 7.55 30.14 -10.21
CA TYR A 231 7.80 28.76 -9.79
C TYR A 231 8.11 27.89 -11.00
N HIS A 232 9.04 26.94 -10.82
CA HIS A 232 9.32 25.93 -11.83
C HIS A 232 8.64 24.62 -11.46
N PHE A 233 8.06 23.90 -12.42
CA PHE A 233 7.31 22.68 -12.16
C PHE A 233 8.05 21.44 -12.69
N ILE A 234 8.17 20.41 -11.86
CA ILE A 234 8.54 19.05 -12.30
C ILE A 234 7.26 18.23 -12.31
N LEU A 235 6.74 17.95 -13.50
CA LEU A 235 5.46 17.28 -13.70
C LEU A 235 5.66 15.86 -14.23
N VAL A 236 5.11 14.88 -13.51
CA VAL A 236 5.12 13.46 -13.91
C VAL A 236 3.81 13.13 -14.64
N ALA A 237 3.92 12.67 -15.89
CA ALA A 237 2.80 12.22 -16.70
C ALA A 237 3.18 10.95 -17.48
N ASP A 238 2.19 10.12 -17.81
CA ASP A 238 2.44 8.85 -18.49
C ASP A 238 3.26 9.03 -19.78
N LYS A 239 4.12 8.05 -20.06
CA LYS A 239 5.04 8.09 -21.22
C LYS A 239 4.30 8.34 -22.53
N TYR A 240 3.08 7.81 -22.66
CA TYR A 240 2.27 7.87 -23.88
C TYR A 240 1.22 8.99 -23.88
N ASP A 241 1.18 9.83 -22.85
CA ASP A 241 0.27 10.96 -22.79
C ASP A 241 0.77 12.10 -23.69
N LYS A 242 0.42 12.01 -24.98
CA LYS A 242 0.78 13.01 -25.98
C LYS A 242 0.10 14.35 -25.75
N PHE A 243 -1.12 14.34 -25.20
CA PHE A 243 -1.91 15.55 -25.01
C PHE A 243 -1.27 16.45 -23.94
N THR A 244 -0.96 15.89 -22.77
CA THR A 244 -0.30 16.63 -21.69
C THR A 244 1.08 17.13 -22.10
N ARG A 245 1.84 16.34 -22.87
CA ARG A 245 3.16 16.74 -23.40
C ARG A 245 3.06 17.91 -24.38
N MET A 246 2.11 17.85 -25.31
CA MET A 246 1.83 18.94 -26.24
C MET A 246 1.45 20.24 -25.49
N LEU A 247 0.65 20.14 -24.42
CA LEU A 247 0.34 21.31 -23.59
C LEU A 247 1.58 21.88 -22.93
N ALA A 248 2.44 21.02 -22.38
CA ALA A 248 3.68 21.41 -21.72
C ALA A 248 4.68 22.08 -22.66
N ASP A 249 4.74 21.70 -23.94
CA ASP A 249 5.60 22.35 -24.95
C ASP A 249 5.32 23.85 -25.10
N SER A 250 4.11 24.30 -24.74
CA SER A 250 3.70 25.72 -24.76
C SER A 250 4.03 26.49 -23.48
N VAL A 251 4.71 25.86 -22.51
CA VAL A 251 4.93 26.38 -21.16
C VAL A 251 6.43 26.34 -20.83
N SER A 252 7.00 27.49 -20.48
CA SER A 252 8.45 27.60 -20.24
C SER A 252 8.87 27.17 -18.83
N ASN A 253 7.98 27.25 -17.84
CA ASN A 253 8.25 26.95 -16.43
C ASN A 253 7.82 25.53 -16.01
N VAL A 254 7.85 24.58 -16.94
CA VAL A 254 7.54 23.17 -16.67
C VAL A 254 8.56 22.23 -17.30
N TYR A 255 8.93 21.21 -16.54
CA TYR A 255 9.68 20.06 -16.99
C TYR A 255 8.79 18.82 -16.87
N ILE A 256 8.43 18.22 -18.00
CA ILE A 256 7.58 17.03 -18.06
C ILE A 256 8.41 15.76 -18.20
N CYS A 257 8.15 14.76 -17.35
CA CYS A 257 8.84 13.47 -17.39
C CYS A 257 7.87 12.30 -17.16
N SER A 258 8.28 11.09 -17.54
CA SER A 258 7.49 9.88 -17.31
C SER A 258 7.74 9.22 -15.96
N TRP A 259 8.85 9.58 -15.31
CA TRP A 259 9.26 9.05 -14.03
C TRP A 259 10.26 10.03 -13.40
N ALA A 260 10.23 10.16 -12.08
CA ALA A 260 11.15 10.98 -11.32
C ALA A 260 11.59 10.26 -10.04
N PRO A 261 12.83 10.46 -9.55
CA PRO A 261 13.30 9.90 -8.29
C PRO A 261 12.69 10.67 -7.11
N GLN A 262 11.41 10.41 -6.83
CA GLN A 262 10.61 11.16 -5.85
C GLN A 262 11.29 11.29 -4.47
N PRO A 263 11.82 10.22 -3.83
CA PRO A 263 12.51 10.37 -2.54
C PRO A 263 13.72 11.32 -2.61
N ALA A 264 14.51 11.25 -3.68
CA ALA A 264 15.67 12.13 -3.87
C ALA A 264 15.26 13.59 -4.08
N ILE A 265 14.21 13.84 -4.87
CA ILE A 265 13.66 15.19 -5.09
C ILE A 265 13.10 15.75 -3.78
N LEU A 266 12.25 14.98 -3.09
CA LEU A 266 11.63 15.42 -1.83
C LEU A 266 12.65 15.69 -0.73
N SER A 267 13.76 14.95 -0.69
CA SER A 267 14.85 15.17 0.28
C SER A 267 15.56 16.54 0.15
N LYS A 268 15.32 17.28 -0.94
CA LYS A 268 15.91 18.61 -1.18
C LYS A 268 15.04 19.77 -0.74
N PHE A 269 13.78 19.52 -0.39
CA PHE A 269 12.89 20.56 0.11
C PHE A 269 13.10 20.72 1.61
N GLU A 270 13.43 21.94 2.04
CA GLU A 270 13.51 22.30 3.46
C GLU A 270 12.10 22.42 4.07
N ASP A 271 11.15 22.97 3.31
CA ASP A 271 9.73 23.08 3.67
C ASP A 271 8.85 22.37 2.63
N ILE A 272 8.33 21.19 2.97
CA ILE A 272 7.37 20.48 2.12
C ILE A 272 5.96 20.96 2.45
N THR A 273 5.41 21.84 1.62
CA THR A 273 3.97 22.15 1.66
C THR A 273 3.23 21.16 0.77
N LEU A 274 2.58 20.17 1.40
CA LEU A 274 1.65 19.27 0.70
C LEU A 274 0.41 20.06 0.28
N LEU A 275 0.36 20.45 -1.01
CA LEU A 275 -0.82 21.06 -1.61
C LEU A 275 -1.88 19.99 -1.92
N LEU A 276 -2.42 19.36 -0.89
CA LEU A 276 -3.62 18.53 -0.98
C LEU A 276 -4.81 19.33 -0.45
N LYS A 277 -5.19 20.37 -1.19
CA LYS A 277 -6.55 20.93 -1.12
C LYS A 277 -7.23 20.60 -2.44
N LEU A 278 -7.78 19.38 -2.52
CA LEU A 278 -8.87 19.16 -3.45
C LEU A 278 -10.16 19.62 -2.74
N PRO A 279 -11.01 20.41 -3.42
CA PRO A 279 -12.22 21.00 -2.83
C PRO A 279 -13.24 19.95 -2.40
#